data_AF-A0A1S4CIE5-F1
#
_entry.id   AF-A0A1S4CIE5-F1
#
_cell.length_a   1.000
_cell.length_b   1.000
_cell.length_c   1.000
_cell.angle_alpha   90.00
_cell.angle_beta   90.00
_cell.angle_gamma   90.00
#
_symmetry.space_group_name_H-M   'P 1'
#
loop_
_entity.id
_entity.type
_entity.pdbx_description
1 polymer ?
#
loop_
_entity_poly.entity_id
_entity_poly.type
_entity_poly.pdbx_seq_one_letter_code
_entity_poly.pdbx_strand_id
1 'polypeptide(L)'
;MRNIKKSYSLNNISSLKNLSTLILGCASGESFPALEYLTTCQNLHELWLDGRIEILPQFPNSITMVVLLYSKLMEDPMPMLGMLPNLRNLDLVEAYEGKEITCKGYSFSQLEFLRLDSLWNLERWHLATNAMPLIKGFGIHDCPKLKEIPKRMKDVAILERLKSIPVELWI
;
A
#
# COMPACT_ATOMS: atom_id res chain seq x y z
N MET A 1 -2.27 32.20 -17.91
CA MET A 1 -2.11 31.14 -18.93
C MET A 1 -3.12 30.04 -18.61
N ARG A 2 -4.03 29.71 -19.54
CA ARG A 2 -4.98 28.61 -19.35
C ARG A 2 -4.26 27.31 -19.67
N ASN A 3 -3.92 26.52 -18.66
CA ASN A 3 -3.40 25.17 -18.87
C ASN A 3 -4.53 24.32 -19.45
N ILE A 4 -4.36 23.86 -20.69
CA ILE A 4 -5.22 22.82 -21.25
C ILE A 4 -4.87 21.52 -20.50
N LYS A 5 -5.58 21.22 -19.41
CA LYS A 5 -5.59 19.87 -18.81
C LYS A 5 -6.39 18.98 -19.77
N LYS A 6 -5.74 18.10 -20.52
CA LYS A 6 -6.43 16.94 -21.09
C LYS A 6 -6.69 15.96 -19.94
N SER A 7 -7.94 15.84 -19.52
CA SER A 7 -8.36 14.77 -18.62
C SER A 7 -8.86 13.60 -19.46
N TYR A 8 -8.24 12.44 -19.28
CA TYR A 8 -8.78 11.17 -19.76
C TYR A 8 -9.47 10.49 -18.57
N SER A 9 -10.66 9.94 -18.79
CA SER A 9 -11.32 9.16 -17.74
C SER A 9 -10.46 7.93 -17.43
N LEU A 10 -10.12 7.74 -16.16
CA LEU A 10 -9.38 6.57 -15.67
C LEU A 10 -10.15 5.26 -15.93
N ASN A 11 -11.47 5.33 -16.18
CA ASN A 11 -12.30 4.16 -16.44
C ASN A 11 -11.85 3.36 -17.67
N ASN A 12 -11.17 3.99 -18.63
CA ASN A 12 -10.65 3.30 -19.81
C ASN A 12 -9.51 2.33 -19.49
N ILE A 13 -8.85 2.46 -18.33
CA ILE A 13 -7.77 1.56 -17.89
C ILE A 13 -8.28 0.12 -17.79
N SER A 14 -9.55 -0.07 -17.41
CA SER A 14 -10.20 -1.39 -17.36
C SER A 14 -10.21 -2.15 -18.69
N SER A 15 -10.11 -1.44 -19.82
CA SER A 15 -10.09 -2.07 -21.16
C SER A 15 -8.74 -2.71 -21.51
N LEU A 16 -7.69 -2.39 -20.75
CA LEU A 16 -6.34 -2.90 -20.95
C LEU A 16 -6.22 -4.32 -20.40
N LYS A 17 -6.61 -5.32 -21.22
CA LYS A 17 -6.68 -6.74 -20.82
C LYS A 17 -5.37 -7.33 -20.28
N ASN A 18 -4.22 -6.76 -20.64
CA ASN A 18 -2.90 -7.26 -20.24
C ASN A 18 -2.21 -6.33 -19.23
N LEU A 19 -2.94 -5.41 -18.60
CA LEU A 19 -2.36 -4.49 -17.62
C LEU A 19 -1.95 -5.25 -16.35
N SER A 20 -0.65 -5.48 -16.21
CA SER A 20 -0.05 -6.14 -15.04
C SER A 20 0.38 -5.17 -13.95
N THR A 21 0.85 -3.99 -14.33
CA THR A 21 1.36 -2.96 -13.41
C THR A 21 0.67 -1.65 -13.72
N LEU A 22 0.18 -0.98 -12.68
CA LEU A 22 -0.43 0.35 -12.78
C LEU A 22 0.25 1.29 -11.79
N ILE A 23 0.79 2.39 -12.31
CA ILE A 23 1.40 3.45 -11.52
C ILE A 23 0.61 4.73 -11.79
N LEU A 24 0.11 5.35 -10.72
CA LEU A 24 -0.62 6.59 -10.79
C LEU A 24 -0.02 7.59 -9.81
N GLY A 25 0.17 8.82 -10.28
CA GLY A 25 0.53 9.97 -9.47
C GLY A 25 -0.61 10.98 -9.43
N CYS A 26 -0.86 11.54 -8.25
CA CYS A 26 -1.77 12.65 -8.04
C CYS A 26 -0.97 13.93 -7.81
N ALA A 27 -1.41 15.04 -8.40
CA ALA A 27 -0.74 16.33 -8.21
C ALA A 27 -0.83 16.77 -6.75
N SER A 28 0.20 17.47 -6.26
CA SER A 28 0.23 18.00 -4.90
C SER A 28 -1.01 18.86 -4.62
N GLY A 29 -1.70 18.55 -3.52
CA GLY A 29 -2.92 19.24 -3.09
C GLY A 29 -4.22 18.71 -3.73
N GLU A 30 -4.13 17.78 -4.68
CA GLU A 30 -5.28 17.03 -5.18
C GLU A 30 -5.36 15.65 -4.48
N SER A 31 -6.53 15.01 -4.56
CA SER A 31 -6.77 13.63 -4.12
C SER A 31 -7.10 12.76 -5.33
N PHE A 32 -6.77 11.48 -5.26
CA PHE A 32 -7.28 10.51 -6.24
C PHE A 32 -8.81 10.50 -6.24
N PRO A 33 -9.45 10.42 -7.42
CA PRO A 33 -10.87 10.10 -7.48
C PRO A 33 -11.09 8.66 -6.99
N ALA A 34 -12.36 8.28 -6.79
CA ALA A 34 -12.70 6.88 -6.52
C ALA A 34 -12.19 5.97 -7.66
N LEU A 35 -11.32 5.00 -7.33
CA LEU A 35 -10.68 4.12 -8.31
C LEU A 35 -11.48 2.81 -8.50
N GLU A 36 -12.80 2.92 -8.66
CA GLU A 36 -13.74 1.77 -8.70
C GLU A 36 -13.41 0.76 -9.82
N TYR A 37 -12.85 1.26 -10.93
CA TYR A 37 -12.47 0.45 -12.09
C TYR A 37 -11.38 -0.59 -11.77
N LEU A 38 -10.60 -0.42 -10.69
CA LEU A 38 -9.55 -1.37 -10.30
C LEU A 38 -10.10 -2.79 -10.10
N THR A 39 -11.33 -2.91 -9.60
CA THR A 39 -12.00 -4.22 -9.40
C THR A 39 -12.18 -5.02 -10.69
N THR A 40 -12.17 -4.34 -11.84
CA THR A 40 -12.33 -4.97 -13.16
C THR A 40 -11.01 -5.37 -13.81
N CYS A 41 -9.87 -4.91 -13.27
CA CYS A 41 -8.54 -5.19 -13.79
C CYS A 41 -8.04 -6.58 -13.34
N GLN A 42 -8.56 -7.64 -13.96
CA GLN A 42 -8.34 -9.04 -13.53
C GLN A 42 -6.88 -9.52 -13.59
N ASN A 43 -6.03 -8.85 -14.37
CA ASN A 43 -4.62 -9.21 -14.54
C ASN A 43 -3.67 -8.22 -13.86
N LEU A 44 -4.21 -7.30 -13.04
CA LEU A 44 -3.40 -6.30 -12.35
C LEU A 44 -2.74 -6.93 -11.13
N HIS A 45 -1.42 -7.02 -11.15
CA HIS A 45 -0.60 -7.65 -10.12
C HIS A 45 0.12 -6.63 -9.23
N GLU A 46 0.45 -5.45 -9.77
CA GLU A 46 1.20 -4.42 -9.06
C GLU A 46 0.48 -3.08 -9.17
N LEU A 47 0.22 -2.45 -8.03
CA LEU A 47 -0.45 -1.15 -7.97
C LEU A 47 0.34 -0.16 -7.13
N TRP A 48 0.66 0.97 -7.74
CA TRP A 48 1.43 2.06 -7.16
C TRP A 48 0.59 3.32 -7.20
N LEU A 49 0.28 3.86 -6.02
CA LEU A 49 -0.48 5.09 -5.87
C LEU A 49 0.37 6.10 -5.13
N ASP A 50 0.79 7.14 -5.85
CA ASP A 50 1.51 8.29 -5.30
C ASP A 50 0.57 9.48 -5.18
N GLY A 51 0.27 9.87 -3.94
CA GLY A 51 -0.57 11.01 -3.62
C GLY A 51 -1.83 10.64 -2.84
N ARG A 52 -2.56 11.67 -2.43
CA ARG A 52 -3.61 11.58 -1.40
C ARG A 52 -4.78 10.69 -1.84
N ILE A 53 -5.23 9.82 -0.93
CA ILE A 53 -6.40 8.95 -1.08
C ILE A 53 -7.35 9.26 0.07
N GLU A 54 -8.59 9.65 -0.25
CA GLU A 54 -9.61 9.88 0.78
C GLU A 54 -10.19 8.57 1.30
N ILE A 55 -10.48 7.64 0.39
CA ILE A 55 -11.04 6.33 0.69
C ILE A 55 -10.23 5.29 -0.09
N LEU A 56 -9.72 4.29 0.62
CA LEU A 56 -8.94 3.21 0.03
C LEU A 56 -9.80 2.47 -1.02
N PRO A 57 -9.32 2.28 -2.26
CA PRO A 57 -10.12 1.67 -3.31
C PRO A 57 -10.24 0.17 -3.12
N GLN A 58 -11.29 -0.44 -3.65
CA GLN A 58 -11.34 -1.90 -3.74
C GLN A 58 -10.30 -2.41 -4.74
N PHE A 59 -9.53 -3.41 -4.33
CA PHE A 59 -8.47 -3.99 -5.14
C PHE A 59 -8.95 -5.26 -5.86
N PRO A 60 -8.43 -5.55 -7.06
CA PRO A 60 -8.67 -6.84 -7.68
C PRO A 60 -7.91 -7.95 -6.93
N ASN A 61 -8.48 -9.16 -6.92
CA ASN A 61 -7.88 -10.32 -6.23
C ASN A 61 -6.52 -10.75 -6.80
N SER A 62 -6.17 -10.30 -8.01
CA SER A 62 -4.90 -10.57 -8.69
C SER A 62 -3.69 -9.84 -8.09
N ILE A 63 -3.94 -8.83 -7.23
CA ILE A 63 -2.88 -8.00 -6.64
C ILE A 63 -1.91 -8.84 -5.82
N THR A 64 -0.63 -8.68 -6.14
CA THR A 64 0.51 -9.26 -5.44
C THR A 64 1.38 -8.20 -4.78
N MET A 65 1.36 -6.97 -5.27
CA MET A 65 2.11 -5.84 -4.72
C MET A 65 1.26 -4.58 -4.66
N VAL A 66 1.29 -3.91 -3.51
CA VAL A 66 0.70 -2.59 -3.32
C VAL A 66 1.76 -1.65 -2.76
N VAL A 67 1.89 -0.49 -3.39
CA VAL A 67 2.72 0.62 -2.93
C VAL A 67 1.84 1.85 -2.79
N LEU A 68 1.73 2.34 -1.55
CA LEU A 68 1.02 3.57 -1.23
C LEU A 68 2.05 4.61 -0.78
N LEU A 69 2.16 5.70 -1.53
CA LEU A 69 3.07 6.81 -1.25
C LEU A 69 2.24 8.06 -1.04
N TYR A 70 2.54 8.82 0.01
CA TYR A 70 1.88 10.10 0.30
C TYR A 70 0.34 10.01 0.29
N SER A 71 -0.21 8.84 0.65
CA SER A 71 -1.65 8.58 0.56
C SER A 71 -2.47 9.26 1.65
N LYS A 72 -1.84 9.61 2.79
CA LYS A 72 -2.46 10.39 3.87
C LYS A 72 -3.79 9.81 4.38
N LEU A 73 -3.91 8.49 4.41
CA LEU A 73 -5.09 7.78 4.90
C LEU A 73 -5.31 8.06 6.38
N MET A 74 -6.56 8.33 6.75
CA MET A 74 -6.96 8.53 8.14
C MET A 74 -7.44 7.24 8.81
N GLU A 75 -7.98 6.31 8.01
CA GLU A 75 -8.41 4.99 8.46
C GLU A 75 -7.28 3.97 8.31
N ASP A 76 -7.22 3.01 9.23
CA ASP A 76 -6.24 1.92 9.20
C ASP A 76 -6.41 1.10 7.91
N PRO A 77 -5.42 1.04 7.01
CA PRO A 77 -5.54 0.32 5.76
C PRO A 77 -5.38 -1.20 5.92
N MET A 78 -4.84 -1.67 7.06
CA MET A 78 -4.47 -3.07 7.26
C MET A 78 -5.65 -4.06 7.17
N PRO A 79 -6.85 -3.77 7.69
CA PRO A 79 -7.98 -4.69 7.61
C PRO A 79 -8.37 -5.03 6.18
N MET A 80 -8.35 -4.06 5.26
CA MET A 80 -8.73 -4.29 3.87
C MET A 80 -7.57 -4.88 3.05
N LEU A 81 -6.35 -4.34 3.19
CA LEU A 81 -5.16 -4.89 2.54
C LEU A 81 -4.87 -6.33 2.99
N GLY A 82 -5.17 -6.64 4.25
CA GLY A 82 -5.01 -7.97 4.82
C GLY A 82 -6.00 -9.02 4.31
N MET A 83 -7.04 -8.61 3.58
CA MET A 83 -7.97 -9.52 2.93
C MET A 83 -7.54 -9.90 1.51
N LEU A 84 -6.51 -9.26 0.95
CA LEU A 84 -6.05 -9.54 -0.40
C LEU A 84 -5.42 -10.94 -0.47
N PRO A 85 -5.99 -11.86 -1.27
CA PRO A 85 -5.65 -13.27 -1.19
C PRO A 85 -4.26 -13.60 -1.72
N ASN A 86 -3.70 -12.74 -2.57
CA ASN A 86 -2.43 -12.96 -3.26
C ASN A 86 -1.35 -11.92 -2.92
N LEU A 87 -1.62 -11.01 -1.98
CA LEU A 87 -0.70 -9.92 -1.64
C LEU A 87 0.57 -10.48 -0.98
N ARG A 88 1.72 -10.23 -1.61
CA ARG A 88 3.07 -10.66 -1.18
C ARG A 88 3.92 -9.49 -0.70
N ASN A 89 3.75 -8.32 -1.29
CA ASN A 89 4.54 -7.13 -1.01
C ASN A 89 3.63 -5.94 -0.68
N LEU A 90 3.88 -5.29 0.46
CA LEU A 90 3.15 -4.10 0.86
C LEU A 90 4.11 -3.02 1.35
N ASP A 91 4.09 -1.88 0.67
CA ASP A 91 4.86 -0.69 1.04
C ASP A 91 3.90 0.45 1.38
N LEU A 92 3.99 0.94 2.62
CA LEU A 92 3.28 2.11 3.12
C LEU A 92 4.30 3.21 3.44
N VAL A 93 4.43 4.21 2.57
CA VAL A 93 5.39 5.32 2.73
C VAL A 93 4.63 6.63 2.88
N GLU A 94 4.69 7.22 4.06
CA GLU A 94 3.91 8.43 4.39
C GLU A 94 2.41 8.28 4.05
N ALA A 95 1.94 7.02 4.12
CA ALA A 95 0.64 6.61 3.58
C ALA A 95 -0.49 6.73 4.59
N TYR A 96 -0.18 6.75 5.88
CA TYR A 96 -1.15 6.68 6.97
C TYR A 96 -0.84 7.73 8.05
N GLU A 97 -1.87 8.49 8.43
CA GLU A 97 -1.78 9.60 9.40
C GLU A 97 -2.39 9.25 10.77
N GLY A 98 -3.00 8.06 10.89
CA GLY A 98 -3.53 7.60 12.16
C GLY A 98 -2.47 7.00 13.08
N LYS A 99 -2.93 6.52 14.23
CA LYS A 99 -2.06 6.16 15.36
C LYS A 99 -1.84 4.66 15.54
N GLU A 100 -2.71 3.85 14.95
CA GLU A 100 -2.76 2.41 15.23
C GLU A 100 -3.02 1.66 13.94
N ILE A 101 -2.30 0.55 13.77
CA ILE A 101 -2.58 -0.42 12.71
C ILE A 101 -2.90 -1.78 13.32
N THR A 102 -3.87 -2.48 12.76
CA THR A 102 -4.37 -3.76 13.27
C THR A 102 -4.40 -4.82 12.19
N CYS A 103 -3.55 -5.82 12.35
CA CYS A 103 -3.53 -7.02 11.53
C CYS A 103 -4.30 -8.14 12.26
N LYS A 104 -5.56 -8.36 11.87
CA LYS A 104 -6.45 -9.38 12.47
C LYS A 104 -5.95 -10.80 12.24
N GLY A 105 -6.46 -11.77 13.00
CA GLY A 105 -6.13 -13.18 12.79
C GLY A 105 -6.42 -13.62 11.35
N TYR A 106 -5.52 -14.42 10.77
CA TYR A 106 -5.60 -14.92 9.40
C TYR A 106 -5.56 -13.84 8.29
N SER A 107 -5.34 -12.57 8.63
CA SER A 107 -5.04 -11.53 7.65
C SER A 107 -3.66 -11.74 7.04
N PHE A 108 -3.47 -11.23 5.82
CA PHE A 108 -2.20 -11.25 5.09
C PHE A 108 -1.66 -12.66 4.88
N SER A 109 -2.50 -13.57 4.37
CA SER A 109 -2.18 -15.00 4.24
C SER A 109 -0.97 -15.30 3.33
N GLN A 110 -0.67 -14.42 2.37
CA GLN A 110 0.44 -14.58 1.41
C GLN A 110 1.56 -13.54 1.58
N LEU A 111 1.48 -12.65 2.59
CA LEU A 111 2.41 -11.53 2.69
C LEU A 111 3.81 -12.01 3.08
N GLU A 112 4.79 -11.64 2.25
CA GLU A 112 6.20 -11.99 2.41
C GLU A 112 7.03 -10.79 2.88
N PHE A 113 6.69 -9.59 2.42
CA PHE A 113 7.43 -8.37 2.72
C PHE A 113 6.50 -7.20 3.08
N LEU A 114 6.80 -6.56 4.20
CA LEU A 114 6.08 -5.38 4.70
C LEU A 114 7.05 -4.22 4.93
N ARG A 115 6.75 -3.04 4.39
CA ARG A 115 7.45 -1.80 4.74
C ARG A 115 6.49 -0.78 5.31
N LEU A 116 6.86 -0.27 6.48
CA LEU A 116 6.24 0.86 7.15
C LEU A 116 7.28 1.99 7.19
N ASP A 117 7.06 3.05 6.43
CA ASP A 117 8.03 4.12 6.26
C ASP A 117 7.37 5.48 6.46
N SER A 118 8.02 6.36 7.24
CA SER A 118 7.57 7.73 7.45
C SER A 118 6.14 7.83 7.98
N LEU A 119 5.73 6.85 8.80
CA LEU A 119 4.43 6.85 9.48
C LEU A 119 4.55 7.62 10.79
N TRP A 120 4.67 8.94 10.67
CA TRP A 120 5.02 9.88 11.75
C TRP A 120 4.12 9.82 12.99
N ASN A 121 2.86 9.42 12.79
CA ASN A 121 1.84 9.37 13.84
C ASN A 121 1.61 7.97 14.41
N LEU A 122 2.21 6.93 13.81
CA LEU A 122 2.00 5.55 14.22
C LEU A 122 2.58 5.31 15.62
N GLU A 123 1.72 4.97 16.58
CA GLU A 123 2.09 4.70 17.97
C GLU A 123 2.05 3.19 18.29
N ARG A 124 1.10 2.45 17.71
CA ARG A 124 0.84 1.03 18.03
C ARG A 124 0.68 0.17 16.78
N TRP A 125 1.28 -1.02 16.83
CA TRP A 125 1.07 -2.07 15.85
C TRP A 125 0.48 -3.30 16.53
N HIS A 126 -0.81 -3.56 16.29
CA HIS A 126 -1.51 -4.73 16.78
C HIS A 126 -1.41 -5.87 15.76
N LEU A 127 -0.77 -6.97 16.16
CA LEU A 127 -0.56 -8.13 15.30
C LEU A 127 -1.09 -9.40 16.00
N ALA A 128 -2.14 -9.98 15.45
CA ALA A 128 -2.64 -11.27 15.93
C ALA A 128 -1.65 -12.40 15.66
N THR A 129 -1.59 -13.39 16.55
CA THR A 129 -0.65 -14.53 16.49
C THR A 129 -0.64 -15.25 15.15
N ASN A 130 -1.78 -15.32 14.46
CA ASN A 130 -1.96 -16.06 13.21
C ASN A 130 -2.04 -15.16 11.96
N ALA A 131 -1.75 -13.86 12.05
CA ALA A 131 -1.65 -12.97 10.89
C ALA A 131 -0.33 -13.21 10.13
N MET A 132 -0.19 -12.85 8.85
CA MET A 132 1.12 -12.87 8.12
C MET A 132 1.98 -14.13 8.36
N PRO A 133 1.46 -15.36 8.11
CA PRO A 133 2.20 -16.59 8.42
C PRO A 133 3.44 -16.82 7.53
N LEU A 134 3.52 -16.17 6.36
CA LEU A 134 4.59 -16.36 5.38
C LEU A 134 5.60 -15.20 5.36
N ILE A 135 5.59 -14.32 6.37
CA ILE A 135 6.45 -13.14 6.39
C ILE A 135 7.93 -13.55 6.40
N LYS A 136 8.69 -13.00 5.44
CA LYS A 136 10.13 -13.25 5.26
C LYS A 136 10.97 -12.07 5.75
N GLY A 137 10.45 -10.86 5.60
CA GLY A 137 11.14 -9.66 6.04
C GLY A 137 10.22 -8.47 6.24
N PHE A 138 10.64 -7.52 7.05
CA PHE A 138 9.94 -6.24 7.19
C PHE A 138 10.92 -5.09 7.37
N GLY A 139 10.49 -3.88 6.99
CA GLY A 139 11.23 -2.64 7.22
C GLY A 139 10.38 -1.66 8.00
N ILE A 140 10.98 -1.03 9.01
CA ILE A 140 10.38 0.12 9.71
C ILE A 140 11.39 1.25 9.64
N HIS A 141 11.01 2.33 8.97
CA HIS A 141 11.83 3.53 8.80
C HIS A 141 11.02 4.76 9.19
N ASP A 142 11.65 5.72 9.85
CA ASP A 142 11.06 7.02 10.18
C ASP A 142 9.64 6.93 10.81
N CYS A 143 9.46 5.97 11.74
CA CYS A 143 8.26 5.82 12.56
C CYS A 143 8.55 6.19 14.04
N PRO A 144 8.87 7.46 14.35
CA PRO A 144 9.48 7.84 15.64
C PRO A 144 8.56 7.66 16.85
N LYS A 145 7.24 7.54 16.65
CA LYS A 145 6.27 7.36 17.73
C LYS A 145 5.93 5.89 18.02
N LEU A 146 6.40 4.95 17.19
CA LEU A 146 6.08 3.53 17.33
C LEU A 146 6.78 2.99 18.59
N LYS A 147 5.99 2.61 19.60
CA LYS A 147 6.51 2.27 20.93
C LYS A 147 7.12 0.87 20.98
N GLU A 148 6.53 -0.07 20.25
CA GLU A 148 6.96 -1.45 20.25
C GLU A 148 6.72 -2.14 18.92
N ILE A 149 7.63 -3.05 18.58
CA ILE A 149 7.45 -4.02 17.50
C ILE A 149 6.79 -5.27 18.11
N PRO A 150 5.72 -5.82 17.48
CA PRO A 150 5.07 -7.02 17.96
C PRO A 150 6.09 -8.15 18.22
N LYS A 151 5.95 -8.86 19.33
CA LYS A 151 6.93 -9.86 19.78
C LYS A 151 7.33 -10.85 18.67
N ARG A 152 6.36 -11.33 17.89
CA ARG A 152 6.59 -12.29 16.80
C ARG A 152 7.44 -11.72 15.65
N MET A 153 7.40 -10.41 15.44
CA MET A 153 8.18 -9.75 14.38
C MET A 153 9.64 -9.58 14.77
N LYS A 154 10.01 -9.76 16.05
CA LYS A 154 11.40 -9.62 16.51
C LYS A 154 12.33 -10.69 15.92
N ASP A 155 11.78 -11.84 15.54
CA ASP A 155 12.54 -12.95 14.94
C ASP A 155 12.52 -12.93 13.39
N VAL A 156 11.84 -11.95 12.79
CA VAL A 156 11.74 -11.78 11.33
C VAL A 156 12.88 -10.88 10.85
N ALA A 157 13.42 -11.16 9.66
CA ALA A 157 14.52 -10.35 9.10
C ALA A 157 14.11 -8.87 8.93
N ILE A 158 14.91 -7.97 9.49
CA ILE A 158 14.73 -6.53 9.32
C ILE A 158 15.47 -6.12 8.04
N LEU A 159 14.77 -5.46 7.13
CA LEU A 159 15.31 -4.95 5.87
C LEU A 159 15.60 -3.47 6.02
N GLU A 160 16.87 -3.06 5.85
CA GLU A 160 17.29 -1.65 6.01
C GLU A 160 16.74 -0.71 4.93
N ARG A 161 16.34 -1.27 3.80
CA ARG A 161 15.52 -0.68 2.74
C ARG A 161 15.05 -1.84 1.88
N LEU A 162 13.73 -2.03 1.72
CA LEU A 162 13.28 -2.70 0.51
C LEU A 162 13.82 -1.85 -0.65
N LYS A 163 14.54 -2.47 -1.59
CA LYS A 163 14.97 -1.78 -2.81
C LYS A 163 13.68 -1.25 -3.43
N SER A 164 13.40 0.03 -3.23
CA SER A 164 12.38 0.75 -3.99
C SER A 164 12.67 0.45 -5.46
N ILE A 165 11.61 0.23 -6.25
CA ILE A 165 11.78 0.20 -7.70
C ILE A 165 12.55 1.47 -8.08
N PRO A 166 13.61 1.36 -8.92
CA PRO A 166 14.47 2.49 -9.24
C PRO A 166 13.66 3.72 -9.60
N VAL A 167 14.03 4.85 -9.00
CA VAL A 167 13.48 6.19 -9.30
C VAL A 167 13.60 6.55 -10.80
N GLU A 168 14.45 5.82 -11.52
CA GLU A 168 14.67 5.91 -12.97
C GLU A 168 13.46 5.44 -13.81
N LEU A 169 12.50 4.71 -13.23
CA LEU A 169 11.24 4.33 -13.90
C LEU A 169 10.12 5.38 -13.74
N TRP A 170 10.45 6.56 -13.19
CA TRP A 170 9.52 7.65 -12.89
C TRP A 170 9.60 8.80 -13.91
N ILE A 171 10.21 8.53 -15.08
CA ILE A 171 10.40 9.51 -16.16
C ILE A 171 9.84 8.94 -17.46
#